data_AF-A0A962V551-F1
#
_entry.id   AF-A0A962V551-F1
#
_cell.length_a   1.000
_cell.length_b   1.000
_cell.length_c   1.000
_cell.angle_alpha   90.00
_cell.angle_beta   90.00
_cell.angle_gamma   90.00
#
_symmetry.space_group_name_H-M   'P 1'
#
loop_
_entity.id
_entity.type
_entity.pdbx_description
1 polymer ?
#
loop_
_entity_poly.entity_id
_entity_poly.type
_entity_poly.pdbx_seq_one_letter_code
_entity_poly.pdbx_strand_id
1 'polypeptide(L)' 'MSDNVLQTLIQSYGYWAVLFGTFIEGETVLLLGGLAAHRGYLELPWVMLTAFVGSLLGDQLYFYLGRRHGT' A
#
# COMPACT_ATOMS: atom_id res chain seq x y z
N MET A 1 13.13 -5.48 -23.84
CA MET A 1 13.94 -6.29 -22.89
C MET A 1 13.99 -5.62 -21.51
N SER A 2 14.01 -4.29 -21.44
CA SER A 2 13.91 -3.47 -20.21
C SER A 2 12.53 -3.49 -19.54
N ASP A 3 11.48 -3.65 -20.33
CA ASP A 3 10.09 -3.39 -19.90
C ASP A 3 9.58 -4.47 -18.92
N ASN A 4 10.11 -5.68 -19.07
CA ASN A 4 9.80 -6.82 -18.21
C ASN A 4 10.36 -6.64 -16.79
N VAL A 5 11.50 -5.96 -16.63
CA VAL A 5 12.15 -5.79 -15.31
C VAL A 5 11.32 -4.85 -14.45
N LEU A 6 10.89 -3.72 -15.01
CA LEU A 6 10.03 -2.77 -14.31
C LEU A 6 8.69 -3.41 -13.93
N GLN A 7 8.07 -4.15 -14.86
CA GLN A 7 6.81 -4.85 -14.59
C GLN A 7 6.97 -5.91 -13.48
N THR A 8 8.05 -6.67 -13.50
CA THR A 8 8.35 -7.69 -12.47
C THR A 8 8.57 -7.03 -11.10
N LEU A 9 9.26 -5.89 -11.05
CA LEU A 9 9.44 -5.13 -9.82
C LEU A 9 8.11 -4.59 -9.28
N ILE A 10 7.24 -4.04 -10.13
CA ILE A 10 5.93 -3.54 -9.71
C ILE A 10 5.05 -4.69 -9.24
N GLN A 11 5.04 -5.85 -9.90
CA GLN A 11 4.27 -7.00 -9.44
C GLN A 11 4.80 -7.58 -8.12
N SER A 12 6.12 -7.58 -7.92
CA SER A 12 6.75 -8.13 -6.72
C SER A 12 6.63 -7.22 -5.51
N TYR A 13 6.72 -5.90 -5.71
CA TYR A 13 6.80 -4.92 -4.62
C TYR A 13 5.60 -3.97 -4.54
N GLY A 14 4.76 -3.87 -5.57
CA GLY A 14 3.65 -2.92 -5.62
C GLY A 14 2.64 -3.12 -4.50
N TYR A 15 2.29 -4.36 -4.18
CA TYR A 15 1.40 -4.67 -3.06
C TYR A 15 2.00 -4.33 -1.71
N TRP A 16 3.31 -4.58 -1.53
CA TRP A 16 4.03 -4.20 -0.31
C TRP A 16 4.15 -2.68 -0.19
N ALA A 17 4.38 -1.98 -1.29
CA ALA A 17 4.41 -0.52 -1.33
C ALA A 17 3.05 0.08 -0.95
N VAL A 18 1.93 -0.54 -1.39
CA VAL A 18 0.59 -0.14 -0.96
C VAL A 18 0.40 -0.43 0.53
N LEU A 19 0.72 -1.64 0.98
CA LEU A 19 0.56 -2.06 2.37
C LEU A 19 1.30 -1.12 3.33
N PHE A 20 2.59 -0.86 3.12
CA PHE A 20 3.37 0.01 4.00
C PHE A 20 3.18 1.49 3.71
N GLY A 21 2.92 1.87 2.46
CA GLY A 21 2.70 3.27 2.09
C GLY A 21 1.47 3.86 2.76
N THR A 22 0.41 3.06 2.94
CA THR A 22 -0.82 3.51 3.62
C THR A 22 -0.64 3.88 5.09
N PHE A 23 0.48 3.49 5.73
CA PHE A 23 0.81 3.93 7.09
C PHE A 23 1.20 5.41 7.14
N ILE A 24 1.77 5.94 6.05
CA ILE A 24 2.23 7.34 5.98
C ILE A 24 1.12 8.20 5.37
N GLU A 25 0.64 7.81 4.18
CA GLU A 25 -0.32 8.60 3.42
C GLU A 25 -1.28 7.66 2.67
N GLY A 26 -2.48 7.46 3.22
CA GLY A 26 -3.45 6.49 2.69
C GLY A 26 -4.01 6.87 1.32
N GLU A 27 -4.46 8.11 1.15
CA GLU A 27 -5.15 8.59 -0.06
C GLU A 27 -4.24 8.54 -1.29
N THR A 28 -3.05 9.15 -1.21
CA THR A 28 -2.08 9.18 -2.31
C THR A 28 -1.67 7.76 -2.74
N VAL A 29 -1.40 6.89 -1.78
CA VAL A 29 -0.97 5.51 -2.05
C VAL A 29 -2.10 4.68 -2.68
N LEU A 30 -3.35 4.88 -2.26
CA LEU A 30 -4.53 4.28 -2.89
C LEU A 30 -4.72 4.76 -4.33
N LEU A 31 -4.56 6.06 -4.59
CA LEU A 31 -4.65 6.61 -5.95
C LEU A 31 -3.56 6.05 -6.87
N LEU A 32 -2.31 5.99 -6.39
CA LEU A 32 -1.19 5.42 -7.15
C LEU A 32 -1.35 3.91 -7.37
N GLY A 33 -1.78 3.16 -6.35
CA GLY A 33 -2.08 1.74 -6.46
C GLY A 33 -3.22 1.45 -7.42
N GLY A 34 -4.28 2.27 -7.38
CA GLY A 34 -5.41 2.21 -8.31
C GLY A 34 -4.99 2.52 -9.75
N LEU A 35 -4.12 3.51 -9.96
CA LEU A 35 -3.54 3.81 -11.27
C LEU A 35 -2.68 2.65 -11.79
N ALA A 36 -1.86 2.04 -10.92
CA ALA A 36 -1.05 0.87 -11.27
C ALA A 36 -1.93 -0.34 -11.63
N ALA A 37 -3.04 -0.53 -10.93
CA ALA A 37 -4.01 -1.57 -11.26
C ALA A 37 -4.75 -1.29 -12.58
N HIS A 38 -5.12 -0.04 -12.82
CA HIS A 38 -5.74 0.37 -14.08
C HIS A 38 -4.83 0.15 -15.29
N ARG A 39 -3.51 0.29 -15.13
CA ARG A 39 -2.53 -0.02 -16.18
C ARG A 39 -2.19 -1.51 -16.30
N GLY A 40 -2.82 -2.39 -15.53
CA GLY A 40 -2.60 -3.83 -15.58
C GLY A 40 -1.33 -4.31 -14.89
N TYR A 41 -0.67 -3.48 -14.07
CA TYR A 41 0.50 -3.90 -13.31
C TYR A 41 0.12 -4.65 -12.02
N LEU A 42 -1.02 -4.30 -11.42
CA LEU A 42 -1.56 -4.89 -10.21
C LEU A 42 -3.04 -5.26 -10.43
N GLU A 43 -3.61 -6.11 -9.59
CA GLU A 43 -5.04 -6.35 -9.60
C GLU A 43 -5.72 -5.48 -8.54
N LEU A 44 -6.80 -4.82 -8.95
CA LEU A 44 -7.54 -3.91 -8.09
C LEU A 44 -8.02 -4.55 -6.78
N PRO A 45 -8.52 -5.81 -6.74
CA PRO A 45 -8.93 -6.46 -5.50
C PRO A 45 -7.79 -6.58 -4.48
N TRP A 46 -6.59 -6.93 -4.95
CA TRP A 46 -5.41 -7.06 -4.09
C TRP A 46 -4.91 -5.70 -3.60
N VAL A 47 -4.95 -4.66 -4.45
CA VAL A 47 -4.64 -3.28 -4.03
C VAL A 47 -5.60 -2.81 -2.94
N MET A 48 -6.91 -3.05 -3.10
CA MET A 48 -7.90 -2.70 -2.09
C MET A 48 -7.67 -3.46 -0.78
N LEU A 49 -7.39 -4.77 -0.86
CA LEU A 49 -7.13 -5.60 0.31
C LEU A 49 -5.87 -5.16 1.05
N THR A 50 -4.76 -4.90 0.34
CA THR A 50 -3.49 -4.50 0.97
C THR A 50 -3.57 -3.09 1.53
N ALA A 51 -4.26 -2.16 0.86
CA ALA A 51 -4.52 -0.83 1.37
C ALA A 51 -5.37 -0.87 2.64
N PHE A 52 -6.45 -1.66 2.64
CA PHE A 52 -7.32 -1.82 3.80
C PHE A 52 -6.56 -2.40 5.00
N VAL A 53 -5.82 -3.49 4.80
CA VAL A 53 -5.01 -4.10 5.86
C VAL A 53 -3.93 -3.15 6.36
N GLY A 54 -3.25 -2.45 5.45
CA GLY A 54 -2.21 -1.48 5.80
C GLY A 54 -2.73 -0.33 6.66
N SER A 55 -3.83 0.32 6.25
CA SER A 55 -4.46 1.38 7.04
C SER A 55 -4.96 0.88 8.40
N LEU A 56 -5.60 -0.29 8.45
CA LEU A 56 -6.13 -0.84 9.69
C LEU A 56 -5.00 -1.18 10.68
N LEU A 57 -3.89 -1.73 10.19
CA LEU A 57 -2.70 -1.95 11.02
C LEU A 57 -2.06 -0.63 11.46
N GLY A 58 -1.95 0.36 10.56
CA GLY A 58 -1.43 1.69 10.85
C GLY A 58 -2.19 2.36 11.98
N ASP A 59 -3.52 2.42 11.88
CA ASP A 59 -4.39 3.01 12.89
C ASP A 59 -4.20 2.35 14.26
N GLN A 60 -4.12 1.02 14.30
CA GLN A 60 -3.90 0.29 15.54
C GLN A 60 -2.51 0.57 16.13
N LEU A 61 -1.49 0.69 15.28
CA LEU A 61 -0.11 0.97 15.69
C LEU A 61 0.01 2.40 16.27
N TYR A 62 -0.57 3.39 15.58
CA TYR A 62 -0.61 4.77 16.05
C TYR A 62 -1.45 4.92 17.33
N PHE A 63 -2.58 4.23 17.43
CA PHE A 63 -3.39 4.20 18.64
C PHE A 63 -2.61 3.63 19.82
N TYR A 64 -1.92 2.51 19.62
CA TYR A 64 -1.11 1.88 20.67
C TYR A 64 0.07 2.76 21.09
N LEU A 65 0.78 3.36 20.12
CA LEU A 65 1.90 4.28 20.38
C LEU A 65 1.45 5.52 21.15
N GLY A 66 0.34 6.13 20.74
CA GLY A 66 -0.26 7.28 21.41
C GLY A 66 -0.72 6.94 22.83
N ARG A 67 -1.31 5.75 23.03
CA ARG A 67 -1.75 5.29 24.35
C ARG A 67 -0.58 5.06 25.32
N ARG A 68 0.61 4.67 24.84
CA ARG A 68 1.78 4.39 25.69
C ARG A 68 2.62 5.64 26.02
N HIS A 69 2.53 6.70 25.22
CA HIS A 69 3.30 7.95 25.40
C HIS A 69 2.44 9.15 25.78
N GLY A 70 1.13 8.96 25.99
CA GLY A 70 0.19 10.00 26.41
C GLY A 70 0.15 10.27 27.93
N THR A 71 1.18 9.90 28.68
CA THR A 71 1.39 10.29 30.10
C THR A 71 2.67 11.08 30.25
#